data_AF-A0A496A1F2-F1
#
_entry.id   AF-A0A496A1F2-F1
#
_cell.length_a   1.000
_cell.length_b   1.000
_cell.length_c   1.000
_cell.angle_alpha   90.00
_cell.angle_beta   90.00
_cell.angle_gamma   90.00
#
_symmetry.space_group_name_H-M   'P 1'
#
loop_
_entity.id
_entity.type
_entity.pdbx_description
1 polymer ?
#
loop_
_entity_poly.entity_id
_entity_poly.type
_entity_poly.pdbx_seq_one_letter_code
_entity_poly.pdbx_strand_id
1 'polypeptide(L)' 'MSTIQEITAALQNLSTDELRHIEQAIHNLYRTRDDYIIYDDNYGIWTEHDQNLAAAVFRLLEKEEALDDNANP' A
#
# COMPACT_ATOMS: atom_id res chain seq x y z
N MET A 1 2.28 -2.58 29.13
CA MET A 1 2.76 -2.02 27.86
C MET A 1 2.08 -2.79 26.74
N SER A 2 1.74 -2.13 25.64
CA SER A 2 1.19 -2.85 24.48
C SER A 2 2.34 -3.60 23.79
N THR A 3 2.08 -4.82 23.31
CA THR A 3 3.05 -5.60 22.51
C THR A 3 3.62 -4.79 21.34
N ILE A 4 2.82 -3.89 20.76
CA ILE A 4 3.28 -2.98 19.70
C ILE A 4 4.34 -2.01 20.21
N GLN A 5 4.21 -1.46 21.42
CA GLN A 5 5.19 -0.53 21.99
C GLN A 5 6.55 -1.20 22.22
N GLU A 6 6.54 -2.44 22.67
CA GLU A 6 7.77 -3.21 22.90
C GLU A 6 8.48 -3.52 21.56
N ILE A 7 7.72 -3.89 20.53
CA ILE A 7 8.25 -4.09 19.18
C ILE A 7 8.84 -2.78 18.65
N THR A 8 8.12 -1.66 18.70
CA THR A 8 8.61 -0.36 18.20
C THR A 8 9.89 0.08 18.93
N ALA A 9 10.00 -0.15 20.23
CA ALA A 9 11.20 0.14 20.99
C ALA A 9 12.38 -0.75 20.57
N ALA A 10 12.14 -2.04 20.28
CA ALA A 10 13.18 -2.95 19.81
C ALA A 10 13.69 -2.59 18.41
N LEU A 11 12.80 -2.15 17.51
CA LEU A 11 13.16 -1.79 16.12
C LEU A 11 14.20 -0.68 16.03
N GLN A 12 14.22 0.27 16.97
CA GLN A 12 15.18 1.39 16.97
C GLN A 12 16.64 0.96 17.14
N ASN A 13 16.89 -0.22 17.70
CA ASN A 13 18.23 -0.73 17.97
C ASN A 13 18.77 -1.65 16.88
N LEU A 14 17.97 -1.92 15.83
CA LEU A 14 18.34 -2.82 14.76
C LEU A 14 19.14 -2.12 13.68
N SER A 15 20.03 -2.87 13.05
CA SER A 15 20.72 -2.43 11.84
C SER A 15 19.76 -2.38 10.63
N THR A 16 20.16 -1.66 9.59
CA THR A 16 19.40 -1.59 8.33
C THR A 16 19.15 -2.97 7.72
N ASP A 17 20.11 -3.90 7.82
CA ASP A 17 19.96 -5.24 7.28
C ASP A 17 18.94 -6.08 8.05
N GLU A 18 18.90 -5.92 9.37
CA GLU A 18 17.90 -6.56 10.23
C GLU A 18 16.50 -5.97 9.99
N LEU A 19 16.40 -4.65 9.83
CA LEU A 19 15.14 -3.98 9.48
C LEU A 19 14.60 -4.45 8.13
N ARG A 20 15.46 -4.59 7.12
CA ARG A 20 15.08 -5.14 5.81
C ARG A 20 14.60 -6.59 5.90
N HIS A 21 15.17 -7.39 6.80
CA HIS A 21 14.72 -8.76 7.03
C HIS A 21 13.34 -8.81 7.70
N ILE A 22 13.08 -7.91 8.64
CA ILE A 22 11.77 -7.75 9.29
C ILE A 22 10.71 -7.29 8.28
N GLU A 23 11.04 -6.32 7.43
CA GLU A 23 10.19 -5.85 6.33
C GLU A 23 9.76 -7.02 5.42
N GLN A 24 10.71 -7.85 4.99
CA GLN A 24 10.40 -9.05 4.20
C GLN A 24 9.51 -10.05 4.94
N ALA A 25 9.74 -10.26 6.24
CA ALA A 25 8.89 -11.12 7.05
C ALA A 25 7.45 -10.58 7.17
N ILE A 26 7.30 -9.27 7.35
CA ILE A 26 6.01 -8.58 7.41
C ILE A 26 5.27 -8.70 6.06
N HIS A 27 5.96 -8.45 4.94
CA HIS A 27 5.39 -8.66 3.60
C HIS A 27 4.90 -10.09 3.38
N ASN A 28 5.67 -11.09 3.83
CA ASN A 28 5.26 -12.49 3.74
C ASN A 28 4.02 -12.81 4.61
N LEU A 29 3.91 -12.21 5.80
CA LEU A 29 2.73 -12.36 6.66
C LEU A 29 1.48 -11.77 6.00
N TYR A 30 1.58 -10.58 5.42
CA TYR A 30 0.51 -9.93 4.67
C TYR A 30 0.09 -10.76 3.45
N ARG A 31 1.05 -11.27 2.68
CA ARG A 31 0.80 -12.20 1.57
C ARG A 31 0.05 -13.47 2.00
N THR A 32 0.41 -14.03 3.16
CA THR A 32 -0.23 -15.25 3.69
C THR A 32 -1.67 -14.99 4.14
N ARG A 33 -1.99 -13.74 4.48
CA ARG A 33 -3.33 -13.31 4.91
C ARG A 33 -4.23 -12.85 3.78
N ASP A 34 -3.77 -12.95 2.53
CA ASP A 34 -4.45 -12.44 1.33
C ASP A 34 -4.59 -10.89 1.32
N ASP A 35 -3.79 -10.20 2.15
CA ASP A 35 -3.69 -8.74 2.21
C ASP A 35 -2.41 -8.30 1.50
N TYR A 36 -2.41 -8.32 0.17
CA TYR A 36 -1.21 -8.03 -0.62
C TYR A 36 -0.78 -6.56 -0.53
N ILE A 37 0.46 -6.34 -0.07
CA ILE A 37 1.17 -5.06 -0.22
C ILE A 37 1.84 -5.05 -1.60
N ILE A 38 1.48 -4.07 -2.43
CA ILE A 38 2.01 -3.86 -3.79
C ILE A 38 3.23 -2.93 -3.76
N TYR A 39 3.24 -1.93 -2.87
CA TYR A 39 4.34 -0.97 -2.73
C TYR A 39 4.40 -0.45 -1.28
N ASP A 40 5.59 -0.30 -0.71
CA ASP A 40 5.81 0.36 0.59
C ASP A 40 7.02 1.28 0.46
N ASP A 41 6.81 2.59 0.59
CA ASP A 41 7.88 3.58 0.60
C ASP A 41 7.64 4.65 1.67
N ASN A 42 8.52 5.65 1.74
CA ASN A 42 8.40 6.77 2.68
C ASN A 42 7.08 7.55 2.57
N TYR A 43 6.31 7.37 1.49
CA TYR A 43 5.07 8.09 1.21
C TYR A 43 3.82 7.25 1.46
N GLY A 44 3.95 5.94 1.71
CA GLY A 44 2.88 5.09 2.21
C GLY A 44 2.87 3.68 1.62
N ILE A 45 1.88 2.91 2.06
CA ILE A 45 1.63 1.55 1.58
C ILE A 45 0.58 1.62 0.47
N TRP A 46 0.90 1.06 -0.70
CA TRP A 46 -0.05 0.81 -1.79
C TRP A 46 -0.42 -0.66 -1.79
N THR A 47 -1.70 -0.97 -1.67
CA THR A 47 -2.25 -2.34 -1.66
C THR A 47 -3.02 -2.67 -2.93
N GLU A 48 -3.38 -3.94 -3.13
CA GLU A 48 -4.31 -4.34 -4.19
C GLU A 48 -5.68 -3.68 -4.08
N HIS A 49 -6.12 -3.39 -2.85
CA HIS A 49 -7.34 -2.64 -2.61
C HIS A 49 -7.23 -1.22 -3.17
N ASP A 50 -6.11 -0.54 -2.90
CA ASP A 50 -5.84 0.81 -3.40
C ASP A 50 -5.77 0.83 -4.94
N GLN A 51 -5.16 -0.18 -5.55
CA GLN A 51 -5.14 -0.33 -7.01
C GLN A 51 -6.54 -0.49 -7.60
N ASN A 52 -7.38 -1.32 -6.99
CA ASN A 52 -8.74 -1.55 -7.46
C ASN A 52 -9.62 -0.30 -7.33
N LEU A 53 -9.46 0.44 -6.24
CA LEU A 53 -10.12 1.74 -6.05
C LEU A 53 -9.64 2.76 -7.08
N ALA A 54 -8.33 2.89 -7.28
CA ALA A 54 -7.76 3.80 -8.28
C ALA A 54 -8.28 3.47 -9.68
N ALA A 55 -8.29 2.19 -10.07
CA ALA A 55 -8.83 1.75 -11.35
C ALA A 55 -10.32 2.09 -11.51
N ALA A 56 -11.11 2.04 -10.43
CA ALA A 56 -12.52 2.44 -10.46
C ALA A 56 -12.69 3.96 -10.68
N VAL A 57 -11.85 4.77 -10.02
CA VAL A 57 -11.83 6.23 -10.21
C VAL A 57 -11.42 6.60 -11.63
N PHE A 58 -10.37 5.98 -12.17
CA PHE A 58 -9.93 6.24 -13.54
C PHE A 58 -11.02 5.92 -14.57
N ARG A 59 -11.73 4.81 -14.43
CA ARG A 59 -12.88 4.49 -15.29
C ARG A 59 -14.01 5.53 -15.20
N LEU A 60 -14.20 6.16 -14.04
CA LEU A 60 -15.21 7.21 -13.87
C LEU A 60 -14.78 8.47 -14.63
N LEU A 61 -13.51 8.87 -14.50
CA LEU A 61 -12.95 10.03 -15.17
C LEU A 61 -12.94 9.86 -16.70
N GLU A 62 -12.53 8.70 -17.21
CA GLU A 62 -12.60 8.38 -18.65
C GLU A 62 -14.03 8.50 -19.19
N LYS A 63 -15.03 8.07 -18.42
CA LYS A 63 -16.43 8.19 -18.80
C LYS A 63 -16.89 9.65 -18.83
N GLU A 64 -16.45 10.47 -17.88
CA GLU A 64 -16.80 11.88 -17.80
C GLU A 64 -16.15 12.68 -18.94
N GLU A 65 -14.87 12.42 -19.24
CA GLU A 65 -14.14 13.01 -20.36
C GLU A 65 -14.80 12.67 -21.71
N ALA A 66 -15.18 11.40 -21.92
CA ALA A 66 -15.90 10.99 -23.13
C ALA A 66 -17.30 11.62 -23.27
N LEU A 67 -17.93 12.03 -22.17
CA LEU A 67 -19.20 12.76 -22.21
C LEU A 67 -19.00 14.25 -22.52
N ASP A 68 -17.93 14.86 -22.00
CA ASP A 68 -17.58 16.26 -22.26
C ASP A 68 -17.16 16.47 -23.73
N ASP A 69 -16.31 15.60 -24.27
CA ASP A 69 -15.89 15.62 -25.68
C ASP A 69 -17.09 15.50 -26.65
N ASN A 70 -18.10 14.71 -26.27
CA ASN A 70 -19.30 14.52 -27.08
C ASN A 70 -20.31 15.69 -26.93
N ALA A 71 -20.23 16.43 -25.83
CA ALA A 71 -21.05 17.62 -25.57
C ALA A 71 -20.45 18.91 -26.18
N ASN A 72 -19.15 18.92 -26.50
CA ASN A 72 -18.44 20.06 -27.09
C ASN A 72 -17.58 19.63 -28.31
N PRO A 73 -18.22 19.27 -29.45
CA PRO A 73 -17.55 18.71 -30.63
C PRO A 73 -16.71 19.71 -31.45
#